data_AF-A0A8C7W1I5-F1
#
_entry.id   AF-A0A8C7W1I5-F1
#
_cell.length_a   1.000
_cell.length_b   1.000
_cell.length_c   1.000
_cell.angle_alpha   90.00
_cell.angle_beta   90.00
_cell.angle_gamma   90.00
#
_symmetry.space_group_name_H-M   'P 1'
#
loop_
_entity.id
_entity.type
_entity.pdbx_description
1 polymer ?
#
loop_
_entity_poly.entity_id
_entity_poly.type
_entity_poly.pdbx_seq_one_letter_code
_entity_poly.pdbx_strand_id
1 'polypeptide(L)'
;MNYWDTFLSFFFHLVPNEHDSDPRLVSMDDLSGNEIPLHFLFRLQGYVVHVVVLYERSGNYLWHGVLRLKPNMDRKFAPFRRLDYGHNAGAYDRPELVLTTLDGLDVRIPRNISGFLTEYSQARFLECRYRDARSFFQLYPDDTSPEAMNFRMKAKALLHLAARILTELRVPFWLSSGTCLGWFRQCGIIPYSKDVDLGIWIKDYRHDISQAFQKAGLPLKHKFGKVEDSLELSFQGLDVKLDIFFFYEETDVVWNGGTQAKSGKKFKYVFPKFTLCWTELMDLKVRVPCETVDYVSANYGPTWNTPVKTWDWKSSPPNVQDNGVWPVREWDEVIQVY
;
A
#
# COMPACT_ATOMS: atom_id res chain seq x y z
N MET A 1 11.43 26.64 -30.94
CA MET A 1 10.63 26.35 -29.74
C MET A 1 11.58 25.70 -28.75
N ASN A 2 12.10 26.49 -27.79
CA ASN A 2 13.26 26.12 -26.98
C ASN A 2 12.87 25.16 -25.85
N TYR A 3 13.48 23.98 -25.84
CA TYR A 3 13.26 22.88 -24.90
C TYR A 3 14.45 22.77 -23.93
N TRP A 4 14.65 23.72 -23.02
CA TRP A 4 15.63 23.57 -21.92
C TRP A 4 15.25 24.48 -20.72
N ASP A 5 14.13 24.16 -20.05
CA ASP A 5 13.88 24.59 -18.67
C ASP A 5 14.28 23.40 -17.76
N THR A 6 15.58 23.17 -17.58
CA THR A 6 16.10 22.06 -16.77
C THR A 6 16.11 22.47 -15.30
N PHE A 7 15.16 21.94 -14.51
CA PHE A 7 15.31 21.86 -13.06
C PHE A 7 16.28 20.71 -12.77
N LEU A 8 17.39 21.01 -12.12
CA LEU A 8 18.30 19.99 -11.59
C LEU A 8 17.84 19.63 -10.18
N SER A 9 17.14 18.50 -10.04
CA SER A 9 16.93 17.85 -8.75
C SER A 9 18.13 16.97 -8.44
N PHE A 10 18.85 17.30 -7.38
CA PHE A 10 19.99 16.51 -6.92
C PHE A 10 19.54 15.59 -5.78
N PHE A 11 19.88 14.31 -5.89
CA PHE A 11 19.69 13.31 -4.84
C PHE A 11 20.86 13.39 -3.86
N PHE A 12 20.57 13.68 -2.60
CA PHE A 12 21.53 13.54 -1.52
C PHE A 12 20.99 12.56 -0.49
N HIS A 13 21.78 11.53 -0.17
CA HIS A 13 21.53 10.63 0.94
C HIS A 13 22.30 11.17 2.15
N LEU A 14 21.57 11.63 3.17
CA LEU A 14 22.12 11.95 4.48
C LEU A 14 21.82 10.76 5.40
N VAL A 15 22.87 10.12 5.93
CA VAL A 15 22.74 9.03 6.91
C VAL A 15 22.65 9.65 8.29
N PRO A 16 21.54 9.49 9.05
CA PRO A 16 21.48 9.92 10.44
C PRO A 16 22.40 9.08 11.31
N ASN A 17 22.95 9.68 12.36
CA ASN A 17 23.80 9.03 13.37
C ASN A 17 23.01 7.93 14.11
N GLU A 18 23.68 6.83 14.50
CA GLU A 18 23.10 5.58 15.06
C GLU A 18 22.38 5.69 16.43
N HIS A 19 21.96 6.88 16.84
CA HIS A 19 21.19 7.10 18.06
C HIS A 19 20.07 8.10 17.83
N ASP A 20 19.03 7.70 17.12
CA ASP A 20 17.77 8.42 17.20
C ASP A 20 16.57 7.48 17.15
N SER A 21 15.59 7.82 17.98
CA SER A 21 14.41 7.01 18.25
C SER A 21 13.53 6.89 17.00
N ASP A 22 12.73 5.83 16.89
CA ASP A 22 11.80 5.63 15.76
C ASP A 22 10.97 6.91 15.49
N PRO A 23 11.16 7.60 14.35
CA PRO A 23 10.51 8.88 14.06
C PRO A 23 8.99 8.78 13.89
N ARG A 24 8.43 7.56 13.92
CA ARG A 24 6.98 7.30 13.99
C ARG A 24 6.42 7.36 15.41
N LEU A 25 7.26 7.07 16.42
CA LEU A 25 6.90 7.13 17.84
C LEU A 25 7.04 8.54 18.41
N VAL A 26 7.73 9.42 17.69
CA VAL A 26 7.74 10.85 17.99
C VAL A 26 6.45 11.44 17.44
N SER A 27 5.57 11.84 18.35
CA SER A 27 4.27 12.46 18.08
C SER A 27 4.36 13.46 16.92
N MET A 28 3.67 13.17 15.82
CA MET A 28 3.49 14.13 14.71
C MET A 28 2.80 15.45 15.13
N ASP A 29 2.37 15.58 16.40
CA ASP A 29 1.86 16.82 16.99
C ASP A 29 2.80 17.46 18.04
N ASP A 30 3.89 16.80 18.47
CA ASP A 30 4.90 17.43 19.34
C ASP A 30 6.13 17.80 18.53
N LEU A 31 6.13 19.03 18.00
CA LEU A 31 7.28 19.89 17.64
C LEU A 31 8.46 19.33 16.81
N SER A 32 8.55 18.03 16.50
CA SER A 32 9.70 17.35 15.88
C SER A 32 9.46 16.99 14.41
N GLY A 33 8.21 16.78 14.00
CA GLY A 33 7.86 16.58 12.59
C GLY A 33 8.26 17.77 11.72
N ASN A 34 8.26 18.98 12.27
CA ASN A 34 8.72 20.21 11.61
C ASN A 34 10.26 20.38 11.61
N GLU A 35 11.00 19.52 12.29
CA GLU A 35 12.46 19.63 12.45
C GLU A 35 13.23 18.79 11.44
N ILE A 36 12.61 17.75 10.87
CA ILE A 36 13.26 16.90 9.87
C ILE A 36 13.30 17.65 8.52
N PRO A 37 14.49 17.96 7.97
CA PRO A 37 14.60 18.68 6.70
C PRO A 37 14.21 17.76 5.53
N LEU A 38 13.10 18.08 4.86
CA LEU A 38 12.61 17.29 3.72
C LEU A 38 13.09 17.82 2.37
N HIS A 39 13.13 19.15 2.25
CA HIS A 39 13.47 19.84 1.02
C HIS A 39 14.26 21.10 1.31
N PHE A 40 15.28 21.36 0.48
CA PHE A 40 15.96 22.65 0.44
C PHE A 40 15.79 23.24 -0.96
N LEU A 41 15.45 24.53 -1.01
CA LEU A 41 15.40 25.27 -2.27
C LEU A 41 16.38 26.43 -2.20
N PHE A 42 17.27 26.48 -3.17
CA PHE A 42 18.26 27.54 -3.32
C PHE A 42 18.02 28.29 -4.62
N ARG A 43 18.31 29.59 -4.63
CA ARG A 43 18.29 30.39 -5.85
C ARG A 43 19.72 30.75 -6.23
N LEU A 44 20.12 30.44 -7.45
CA LEU A 44 21.44 30.75 -7.97
C LEU A 44 21.32 31.25 -9.42
N GLN A 45 21.75 32.48 -9.68
CA GLN A 45 21.82 33.07 -11.04
C GLN A 45 20.54 32.89 -11.88
N GLY A 46 19.36 33.00 -11.26
CA GLY A 46 18.05 32.85 -11.93
C GLY A 46 17.48 31.42 -11.93
N TYR A 47 18.28 30.42 -11.55
CA TYR A 47 17.85 29.04 -11.36
C TYR A 47 17.36 28.77 -9.93
N VAL A 48 16.48 27.79 -9.79
CA VAL A 48 16.12 27.20 -8.49
C VAL A 48 16.71 25.79 -8.45
N VAL A 49 17.58 25.55 -7.47
CA VAL A 49 18.10 24.21 -7.16
C VAL A 49 17.23 23.61 -6.09
N HIS A 50 16.58 22.48 -6.39
CA HIS A 50 15.72 21.75 -5.45
C HIS A 50 16.42 20.49 -4.97
N VAL A 51 16.84 20.50 -3.72
CA VAL A 51 17.39 19.32 -3.05
C VAL A 51 16.28 18.62 -2.28
N VAL A 52 16.14 17.32 -2.51
CA VAL A 52 15.15 16.47 -1.85
C VAL A 52 15.90 15.46 -1.00
N VAL A 53 15.55 15.39 0.28
CA VAL A 53 16.17 14.45 1.23
C VAL A 53 15.32 13.19 1.30
N LEU A 54 15.94 12.04 1.01
CA LEU A 54 15.32 10.74 1.14
C LEU A 54 15.80 10.05 2.42
N TYR A 55 14.86 9.64 3.25
CA TYR A 55 15.09 8.95 4.52
C TYR A 55 14.83 7.46 4.37
N GLU A 56 15.67 6.65 5.00
CA GLU A 56 15.39 5.23 5.13
C GLU A 56 14.29 5.02 6.18
N ARG A 57 13.32 4.15 5.85
CA ARG A 57 12.25 3.74 6.77
C ARG A 57 12.37 2.26 7.13
N SER A 58 11.70 1.86 8.22
CA SER A 58 11.84 0.53 8.82
C SER A 58 11.52 -0.64 7.87
N GLY A 59 10.72 -0.39 6.83
CA GLY A 59 10.47 -1.35 5.74
C GLY A 59 11.58 -1.48 4.70
N ASN A 60 12.80 -0.99 4.96
CA ASN A 60 13.96 -1.02 4.05
C ASN A 60 13.68 -0.37 2.69
N TYR A 61 13.18 0.86 2.72
CA TYR A 61 12.92 1.66 1.53
C TYR A 61 13.27 3.12 1.79
N LEU A 62 13.48 3.87 0.70
CA LEU A 62 13.74 5.31 0.76
C LEU A 62 12.43 6.08 0.65
N TRP A 63 12.23 7.08 1.49
CA TRP A 63 11.03 7.89 1.56
C TRP A 63 11.36 9.38 1.53
N HIS A 64 10.56 10.19 0.83
CA HIS A 64 10.57 11.64 1.00
C HIS A 64 9.17 12.16 1.31
N GLY A 65 9.10 13.27 2.03
CA GLY A 65 7.84 13.93 2.37
C GLY A 65 7.34 14.89 1.29
N VAL A 66 6.24 15.57 1.64
CA VAL A 66 5.66 16.71 0.89
C VAL A 66 6.44 17.97 1.24
N LEU A 67 6.53 18.92 0.29
CA LEU A 67 7.15 20.22 0.52
C LEU A 67 6.31 21.04 1.52
N ARG A 68 6.91 21.35 2.67
CA ARG A 68 6.31 22.16 3.74
C ARG A 68 6.83 23.59 3.68
N LEU A 69 6.01 24.50 3.20
CA LEU A 69 6.36 25.91 3.13
C LEU A 69 5.98 26.62 4.43
N LYS A 70 6.92 27.39 5.00
CA LYS A 70 6.63 28.25 6.15
C LYS A 70 5.49 29.23 5.80
N PRO A 71 4.60 29.59 6.74
CA PRO A 71 3.44 30.44 6.46
C PRO A 71 3.78 31.74 5.71
N ASN A 72 4.90 32.38 6.06
CA ASN A 72 5.33 33.68 5.53
C ASN A 72 6.33 33.57 4.36
N MET A 73 6.45 32.39 3.74
CA MET A 73 7.41 32.16 2.65
C MET A 73 6.94 32.85 1.35
N ASP A 74 7.86 33.56 0.67
CA ASP A 74 7.59 34.21 -0.61
C ASP A 74 7.19 33.19 -1.69
N ARG A 75 5.91 33.18 -2.07
CA ARG A 75 5.39 32.28 -3.10
C ARG A 75 5.99 32.52 -4.49
N LYS A 76 6.71 33.64 -4.70
CA LYS A 76 7.48 33.92 -5.93
C LYS A 76 8.92 33.41 -5.88
N PHE A 77 9.33 32.76 -4.78
CA PHE A 77 10.67 32.21 -4.62
C PHE A 77 10.99 31.12 -5.67
N ALA A 78 10.02 30.26 -5.99
CA ALA A 78 10.14 29.26 -7.03
C ALA A 78 8.78 29.05 -7.70
N PRO A 79 8.74 28.56 -8.95
CA PRO A 79 7.49 28.13 -9.57
C PRO A 79 7.06 26.78 -8.97
N PHE A 80 6.54 26.78 -7.73
CA PHE A 80 6.25 25.56 -6.95
C PHE A 80 5.37 24.51 -7.66
N ARG A 81 4.56 24.92 -8.63
CA ARG A 81 3.72 24.01 -9.45
C ARG A 81 4.50 23.23 -10.51
N ARG A 82 5.74 23.64 -10.79
CA ARG A 82 6.63 23.03 -11.78
C ARG A 82 7.71 22.15 -11.14
N LEU A 83 7.69 21.98 -9.81
CA LEU A 83 8.66 21.13 -9.13
C LEU A 83 8.30 19.67 -9.38
N ASP A 84 9.29 18.85 -9.71
CA ASP A 84 9.10 17.41 -9.84
C ASP A 84 8.74 16.78 -8.49
N TYR A 85 9.36 17.27 -7.41
CA TYR A 85 9.16 16.78 -6.05
C TYR A 85 8.36 17.74 -5.16
N GLY A 86 7.79 17.18 -4.10
CA GLY A 86 7.16 17.95 -3.03
C GLY A 86 5.66 18.15 -3.16
N HIS A 87 5.03 17.74 -4.27
CA HIS A 87 3.57 17.67 -4.40
C HIS A 87 2.97 16.52 -3.59
N ASN A 88 3.62 15.36 -3.63
CA ASN A 88 3.26 14.18 -2.88
C ASN A 88 4.49 13.66 -2.13
N ALA A 89 4.27 12.93 -1.04
CA ALA A 89 5.30 12.07 -0.50
C ALA A 89 5.57 10.92 -1.49
N GLY A 90 6.76 10.33 -1.40
CA GLY A 90 7.16 9.25 -2.29
C GLY A 90 8.00 8.18 -1.60
N ALA A 91 7.94 6.95 -2.11
CA ALA A 91 8.70 5.81 -1.63
C ALA A 91 9.34 5.04 -2.80
N TYR A 92 10.58 4.60 -2.58
CA TYR A 92 11.45 3.94 -3.56
C TYR A 92 12.15 2.75 -2.92
N ASP A 93 12.31 1.67 -3.67
CA ASP A 93 13.35 0.69 -3.40
C ASP A 93 14.72 1.37 -3.41
N ARG A 94 15.66 0.83 -2.63
CA ARG A 94 17.02 1.36 -2.62
C ARG A 94 17.67 1.10 -3.99
N PRO A 95 17.97 2.14 -4.79
CA PRO A 95 18.58 1.92 -6.09
C PRO A 95 20.05 1.56 -5.91
N GLU A 96 20.57 0.75 -6.82
CA GLU A 96 22.02 0.64 -6.98
C GLU A 96 22.54 1.94 -7.61
N LEU A 97 23.57 2.53 -7.01
CA LEU A 97 24.13 3.80 -7.44
C LEU A 97 25.51 3.61 -8.07
N VAL A 98 25.80 4.40 -9.11
CA VAL A 98 27.11 4.45 -9.77
C VAL A 98 27.69 5.86 -9.70
N LEU A 99 29.00 5.96 -9.53
CA LEU A 99 29.72 7.24 -9.53
C LEU A 99 29.85 7.78 -10.96
N THR A 100 29.61 9.08 -11.13
CA THR A 100 29.84 9.82 -12.37
C THR A 100 30.24 11.25 -12.03
N THR A 101 30.74 12.00 -13.01
CA THR A 101 31.04 13.43 -12.85
C THR A 101 30.04 14.24 -13.67
N LEU A 102 29.38 15.22 -13.03
CA LEU A 102 28.49 16.20 -13.68
C LEU A 102 29.03 17.61 -13.38
N ASP A 103 29.37 18.38 -14.41
CA ASP A 103 29.92 19.74 -14.28
C ASP A 103 31.11 19.85 -13.32
N GLY A 104 31.97 18.82 -13.29
CA GLY A 104 33.13 18.74 -12.41
C GLY A 104 32.84 18.30 -10.96
N LEU A 105 31.58 17.98 -10.65
CA LEU A 105 31.17 17.41 -9.36
C LEU A 105 31.00 15.89 -9.47
N ASP A 106 31.64 15.18 -8.55
CA ASP A 106 31.43 13.74 -8.41
C ASP A 106 30.08 13.48 -7.72
N VAL A 107 29.20 12.80 -8.45
CA VAL A 107 27.84 12.49 -8.03
C VAL A 107 27.53 11.01 -8.21
N ARG A 108 26.56 10.52 -7.46
CA ARG A 108 26.06 9.16 -7.59
C ARG A 108 24.67 9.18 -8.21
N ILE A 109 24.50 8.44 -9.30
CA ILE A 109 23.22 8.32 -10.01
C ILE A 109 22.71 6.88 -10.01
N PRO A 110 21.40 6.64 -10.12
CA PRO A 110 20.87 5.29 -10.28
C PRO A 110 21.50 4.58 -11.48
N ARG A 111 21.99 3.34 -11.29
CA ARG A 111 22.56 2.52 -12.36
C ARG A 111 21.54 2.29 -13.48
N ASN A 112 20.28 2.03 -13.11
CA ASN A 112 19.16 1.84 -14.04
C ASN A 112 18.27 3.09 -14.04
N ILE A 113 18.63 4.10 -14.83
CA ILE A 113 17.91 5.37 -14.91
C ILE A 113 16.46 5.17 -15.36
N SER A 114 16.21 4.38 -16.41
CA SER A 114 14.86 4.13 -16.92
C SER A 114 13.97 3.41 -15.91
N GLY A 115 14.53 2.44 -15.18
CA GLY A 115 13.84 1.76 -14.08
C GLY A 115 13.49 2.72 -12.96
N PHE A 116 14.43 3.58 -12.54
CA PHE A 116 14.19 4.61 -11.54
C PHE A 116 13.09 5.60 -11.96
N LEU A 117 13.07 6.04 -13.22
CA LEU A 117 12.02 6.94 -13.73
C LEU A 117 10.63 6.27 -13.77
N THR A 118 10.58 4.96 -14.04
CA THR A 118 9.34 4.19 -13.97
C THR A 118 8.86 4.09 -12.52
N GLU A 119 9.76 3.78 -11.59
CA GLU A 119 9.45 3.74 -10.17
C GLU A 119 8.97 5.12 -9.66
N TYR A 120 9.65 6.20 -10.04
CA TYR A 120 9.27 7.56 -9.74
C TYR A 120 7.82 7.88 -10.15
N SER A 121 7.39 7.44 -11.33
CA SER A 121 6.00 7.64 -11.79
C SER A 121 4.95 6.93 -10.92
N GLN A 122 5.36 5.93 -10.14
CA GLN A 122 4.53 5.13 -9.24
C GLN A 122 4.90 5.32 -7.77
N ALA A 123 5.76 6.28 -7.44
CA ALA A 123 6.36 6.41 -6.12
C ALA A 123 5.41 6.98 -5.07
N ARG A 124 4.25 7.52 -5.48
CA ARG A 124 3.31 8.23 -4.59
C ARG A 124 3.04 7.43 -3.32
N PHE A 125 3.29 8.08 -2.18
CA PHE A 125 3.18 7.47 -0.86
C PHE A 125 2.05 8.11 -0.06
N LEU A 126 1.22 7.28 0.56
CA LEU A 126 0.21 7.68 1.53
C LEU A 126 0.67 7.31 2.93
N GLU A 127 0.87 8.33 3.76
CA GLU A 127 1.11 8.11 5.18
C GLU A 127 -0.17 7.62 5.86
N CYS A 128 -0.04 6.78 6.88
CA CYS A 128 -1.19 6.48 7.70
C CYS A 128 -1.71 7.75 8.39
N ARG A 129 -3.04 7.82 8.58
CA ARG A 129 -3.71 8.92 9.26
C ARG A 129 -3.56 8.80 10.79
N TYR A 130 -2.34 8.88 11.31
CA TYR A 130 -2.04 8.65 12.73
C TYR A 130 -2.87 9.52 13.69
N ARG A 131 -3.15 10.78 13.31
CA ARG A 131 -4.01 11.66 14.10
C ARG A 131 -5.44 11.12 14.20
N ASP A 132 -6.00 10.69 13.07
CA ASP A 132 -7.36 10.14 13.03
C ASP A 132 -7.42 8.78 13.73
N ALA A 133 -6.40 7.95 13.59
CA ALA A 133 -6.26 6.70 14.33
C ALA A 133 -6.20 6.94 15.85
N ARG A 134 -5.48 7.97 16.32
CA ARG A 134 -5.44 8.36 17.72
C ARG A 134 -6.81 8.79 18.23
N SER A 135 -7.54 9.62 17.46
CA SER A 135 -8.92 9.99 17.77
C SER A 135 -9.89 8.80 17.75
N PHE A 136 -9.70 7.86 16.83
CA PHE A 136 -10.46 6.61 16.79
C PHE A 136 -10.25 5.80 18.07
N PHE A 137 -9.00 5.63 18.53
CA PHE A 137 -8.70 4.89 19.76
C PHE A 137 -9.15 5.59 21.05
N GLN A 138 -9.37 6.91 21.03
CA GLN A 138 -10.01 7.62 22.15
C GLN A 138 -11.49 7.22 22.32
N LEU A 139 -12.18 6.91 21.21
CA LEU A 139 -13.59 6.50 21.22
C LEU A 139 -13.75 4.98 21.34
N TYR A 140 -12.84 4.24 20.72
CA TYR A 140 -12.84 2.78 20.64
C TYR A 140 -11.48 2.26 21.10
N PRO A 141 -11.29 2.07 22.43
CA PRO A 141 -10.01 1.64 22.98
C PRO A 141 -9.47 0.40 22.28
N ASP A 142 -8.15 0.38 22.09
CA ASP A 142 -7.50 -0.73 21.41
C ASP A 142 -7.64 -2.03 22.21
N ASP A 143 -7.83 -3.14 21.50
CA ASP A 143 -7.85 -4.47 22.11
C ASP A 143 -6.42 -4.93 22.33
N THR A 144 -5.97 -4.84 23.57
CA THR A 144 -4.62 -5.23 24.01
C THR A 144 -4.60 -6.60 24.68
N SER A 145 -5.65 -7.40 24.51
CA SER A 145 -5.68 -8.78 25.00
C SER A 145 -4.54 -9.62 24.40
N PRO A 146 -4.05 -10.65 25.11
CA PRO A 146 -3.05 -11.58 24.57
C PRO A 146 -3.47 -12.19 23.23
N GLU A 147 -4.76 -12.48 23.06
CA GLU A 147 -5.33 -13.02 21.83
C GLU A 147 -5.19 -12.03 20.66
N ALA A 148 -5.56 -10.77 20.88
CA ALA A 148 -5.45 -9.71 19.89
C ALA A 148 -3.97 -9.43 19.52
N MET A 149 -3.08 -9.38 20.51
CA MET A 149 -1.64 -9.20 20.29
C MET A 149 -1.03 -10.36 19.50
N ASN A 150 -1.38 -11.61 19.87
CA ASN A 150 -0.93 -12.80 19.17
C ASN A 150 -1.44 -12.85 17.73
N PHE A 151 -2.71 -12.50 17.50
CA PHE A 151 -3.26 -12.39 16.14
C PHE A 151 -2.49 -11.36 15.31
N ARG A 152 -2.23 -10.16 15.83
CA ARG A 152 -1.46 -9.13 15.11
C ARG A 152 -0.04 -9.57 14.78
N MET A 153 0.62 -10.25 15.72
CA MET A 153 1.97 -10.81 15.49
C MET A 153 1.96 -11.82 14.34
N LYS A 154 1.01 -12.77 14.36
CA LYS A 154 0.87 -13.80 13.32
C LYS A 154 0.47 -13.19 11.97
N ALA A 155 -0.44 -12.22 11.96
CA ALA A 155 -0.87 -11.51 10.77
C ALA A 155 0.28 -10.68 10.17
N LYS A 156 1.11 -10.02 10.99
CA LYS A 156 2.34 -9.34 10.54
C LYS A 156 3.29 -10.32 9.86
N ALA A 157 3.60 -11.45 10.51
CA ALA A 157 4.50 -12.46 9.95
C ALA A 157 3.96 -13.04 8.63
N LEU A 158 2.65 -13.32 8.56
CA LEU A 158 1.99 -13.81 7.36
C LEU A 158 2.03 -12.78 6.22
N LEU A 159 1.74 -11.50 6.50
CA LEU A 159 1.78 -10.42 5.53
C LEU A 159 3.20 -10.22 4.97
N HIS A 160 4.23 -10.22 5.82
CA HIS A 160 5.63 -10.13 5.40
C HIS A 160 6.05 -11.31 4.51
N LEU A 161 5.64 -12.53 4.86
CA LEU A 161 5.92 -13.73 4.06
C LEU A 161 5.23 -13.66 2.70
N ALA A 162 3.94 -13.32 2.66
CA ALA A 162 3.18 -13.17 1.43
C ALA A 162 3.78 -12.09 0.51
N ALA A 163 4.16 -10.95 1.08
CA ALA A 163 4.79 -9.85 0.36
C ALA A 163 6.11 -10.26 -0.28
N ARG A 164 6.96 -11.00 0.44
CA ARG A 164 8.22 -11.53 -0.09
C ARG A 164 7.98 -12.45 -1.29
N ILE A 165 7.05 -13.40 -1.17
CA ILE A 165 6.71 -14.34 -2.25
C ILE A 165 6.22 -13.59 -3.49
N LEU A 166 5.26 -12.66 -3.33
CA LEU A 166 4.70 -11.91 -4.45
C LEU A 166 5.74 -10.97 -5.09
N THR A 167 6.65 -10.41 -4.31
CA THR A 167 7.77 -9.60 -4.80
C THR A 167 8.75 -10.42 -5.63
N GLU A 168 9.12 -11.62 -5.17
CA GLU A 168 9.98 -12.56 -5.91
C GLU A 168 9.33 -12.99 -7.24
N LEU A 169 8.01 -13.18 -7.26
CA LEU A 169 7.23 -13.46 -8.47
C LEU A 169 7.00 -12.24 -9.38
N ARG A 170 7.36 -11.03 -8.91
CA ARG A 170 7.06 -9.75 -9.56
C ARG A 170 5.57 -9.54 -9.82
N VAL A 171 4.73 -9.93 -8.86
CA VAL A 171 3.28 -9.74 -8.92
C VAL A 171 2.91 -8.53 -8.06
N PRO A 172 2.46 -7.42 -8.66
CA PRO A 172 1.94 -6.29 -7.90
C PRO A 172 0.72 -6.70 -7.06
N PHE A 173 0.71 -6.25 -5.80
CA PHE A 173 -0.38 -6.50 -4.88
C PHE A 173 -0.60 -5.29 -3.97
N TRP A 174 -1.76 -5.25 -3.30
CA TRP A 174 -2.10 -4.21 -2.32
C TRP A 174 -2.86 -4.79 -1.14
N LEU A 175 -2.95 -4.04 -0.05
CA LEU A 175 -3.82 -4.38 1.07
C LEU A 175 -5.28 -4.24 0.64
N SER A 176 -6.09 -5.29 0.84
CA SER A 176 -7.51 -5.30 0.48
C SER A 176 -8.39 -5.38 1.73
N SER A 177 -9.71 -5.30 1.54
CA SER A 177 -10.75 -5.56 2.53
C SER A 177 -10.42 -5.10 3.96
N GLY A 178 -10.46 -6.00 4.95
CA GLY A 178 -10.31 -5.66 6.37
C GLY A 178 -8.91 -5.20 6.71
N THR A 179 -7.92 -5.66 5.95
CA THR A 179 -6.52 -5.26 6.10
C THR A 179 -6.31 -3.81 5.66
N CYS A 180 -6.89 -3.39 4.53
CA CYS A 180 -6.88 -2.01 4.06
C CYS A 180 -7.66 -1.09 5.01
N LEU A 181 -8.83 -1.51 5.48
CA LEU A 181 -9.61 -0.74 6.46
C LEU A 181 -8.82 -0.55 7.76
N GLY A 182 -8.15 -1.59 8.25
CA GLY A 182 -7.31 -1.52 9.44
C GLY A 182 -6.21 -0.48 9.30
N TRP A 183 -5.46 -0.52 8.18
CA TRP A 183 -4.46 0.49 7.88
C TRP A 183 -5.08 1.89 7.86
N PHE A 184 -6.14 2.10 7.08
CA PHE A 184 -6.72 3.42 6.87
C PHE A 184 -7.36 4.03 8.13
N ARG A 185 -8.03 3.20 8.94
CA ARG A 185 -8.79 3.62 10.13
C ARG A 185 -7.93 3.76 11.37
N GLN A 186 -7.02 2.83 11.59
CA GLN A 186 -6.37 2.63 12.89
C GLN A 186 -4.87 2.34 12.80
N CYS A 187 -4.24 2.60 11.65
CA CYS A 187 -2.81 2.41 11.40
C CYS A 187 -2.26 1.03 11.82
N GLY A 188 -3.08 0.00 11.66
CA GLY A 188 -2.75 -1.34 12.11
C GLY A 188 -3.70 -2.40 11.60
N ILE A 189 -3.64 -3.59 12.18
CA ILE A 189 -4.54 -4.68 11.81
C ILE A 189 -5.71 -4.73 12.80
N ILE A 190 -6.93 -4.86 12.28
CA ILE A 190 -8.15 -4.99 13.07
C ILE A 190 -8.11 -6.34 13.79
N PRO A 191 -8.06 -6.39 15.13
CA PRO A 191 -7.74 -7.62 15.86
C PRO A 191 -8.83 -8.70 15.74
N TYR A 192 -10.06 -8.31 15.43
CA TYR A 192 -11.20 -9.22 15.29
C TYR A 192 -11.55 -9.57 13.83
N SER A 193 -10.71 -9.19 12.84
CA SER A 193 -10.88 -9.58 11.42
C SER A 193 -10.62 -11.07 11.19
N LYS A 194 -9.61 -11.64 11.89
CA LYS A 194 -9.18 -13.05 11.87
C LYS A 194 -8.45 -13.52 10.61
N ASP A 195 -8.29 -12.67 9.61
CA ASP A 195 -7.58 -12.94 8.36
C ASP A 195 -6.72 -11.75 7.91
N VAL A 196 -5.92 -11.98 6.87
CA VAL A 196 -5.18 -10.97 6.12
C VAL A 196 -5.71 -11.00 4.69
N ASP A 197 -6.01 -9.85 4.13
CA ASP A 197 -6.61 -9.70 2.81
C ASP A 197 -5.67 -8.93 1.88
N LEU A 198 -5.37 -9.52 0.73
CA LEU A 198 -4.61 -8.89 -0.35
C LEU A 198 -5.44 -8.81 -1.62
N GLY A 199 -5.17 -7.78 -2.42
CA GLY A 199 -5.71 -7.63 -3.77
C GLY A 199 -4.60 -7.79 -4.80
N ILE A 200 -4.94 -8.43 -5.93
CA ILE A 200 -4.08 -8.56 -7.11
C ILE A 200 -4.93 -8.24 -8.35
N TRP A 201 -4.36 -7.53 -9.32
CA TRP A 201 -5.05 -7.35 -10.59
C TRP A 201 -5.07 -8.68 -11.33
N ILE A 202 -6.20 -9.06 -11.92
CA ILE A 202 -6.27 -10.33 -12.63
C ILE A 202 -5.32 -10.41 -13.82
N LYS A 203 -5.02 -9.27 -14.46
CA LYS A 203 -4.01 -9.17 -15.54
C LYS A 203 -2.58 -9.50 -15.07
N ASP A 204 -2.33 -9.41 -13.77
CA ASP A 204 -1.05 -9.74 -13.13
C ASP A 204 -1.05 -11.17 -12.53
N TYR A 205 -2.12 -11.95 -12.73
CA TYR A 205 -2.18 -13.34 -12.28
C TYR A 205 -1.05 -14.17 -12.92
N ARG A 206 -0.43 -15.03 -12.09
CA ARG A 206 0.47 -16.07 -12.55
C ARG A 206 0.04 -17.44 -12.03
N HIS A 207 0.15 -18.45 -12.88
CA HIS A 207 -0.20 -19.83 -12.56
C HIS A 207 0.66 -20.44 -11.45
N ASP A 208 1.85 -19.90 -11.20
CA ASP A 208 2.80 -20.39 -10.19
C ASP A 208 2.63 -19.77 -8.80
N ILE A 209 1.69 -18.83 -8.61
CA ILE A 209 1.40 -18.22 -7.29
C ILE A 209 1.11 -19.31 -6.25
N SER A 210 0.14 -20.20 -6.51
CA SER A 210 -0.25 -21.23 -5.54
C SER A 210 0.91 -22.17 -5.18
N GLN A 211 1.77 -22.49 -6.13
CA GLN A 211 2.93 -23.34 -5.88
C GLN A 211 4.00 -22.62 -5.05
N ALA A 212 4.24 -21.34 -5.31
CA ALA A 212 5.20 -20.53 -4.56
C ALA A 212 4.81 -20.40 -3.09
N PHE A 213 3.53 -20.13 -2.81
CA PHE A 213 3.01 -20.08 -1.45
C PHE A 213 3.14 -21.42 -0.72
N GLN A 214 2.77 -22.54 -1.38
CA GLN A 214 2.93 -23.88 -0.80
C GLN A 214 4.40 -24.22 -0.50
N LYS A 215 5.33 -23.91 -1.41
CA LYS A 215 6.78 -24.10 -1.20
C LYS A 215 7.31 -23.28 -0.02
N ALA A 216 6.70 -22.14 0.26
CA ALA A 216 7.04 -21.28 1.39
C ALA A 216 6.37 -21.71 2.71
N GLY A 217 5.69 -22.85 2.74
CA GLY A 217 5.02 -23.38 3.94
C GLY A 217 3.62 -22.81 4.18
N LEU A 218 3.01 -22.17 3.17
CA LEU A 218 1.63 -21.68 3.21
C LEU A 218 0.74 -22.59 2.34
N PRO A 219 0.17 -23.68 2.89
CA PRO A 219 -0.71 -24.56 2.13
C PRO A 219 -1.91 -23.80 1.58
N LEU A 220 -2.30 -24.15 0.35
CA LEU A 220 -3.54 -23.70 -0.25
C LEU A 220 -4.70 -24.29 0.55
N LYS A 221 -5.63 -23.44 0.97
CA LYS A 221 -6.82 -23.80 1.74
C LYS A 221 -8.06 -23.79 0.86
N HIS A 222 -8.20 -22.73 0.06
CA HIS A 222 -9.29 -22.61 -0.91
C HIS A 222 -8.78 -22.11 -2.25
N LYS A 223 -9.36 -22.60 -3.33
CA LYS A 223 -9.33 -21.96 -4.64
C LYS A 223 -10.76 -21.90 -5.15
N PHE A 224 -11.24 -20.68 -5.36
CA PHE A 224 -12.56 -20.43 -5.91
C PHE A 224 -12.51 -19.72 -7.25
N GLY A 225 -13.46 -20.00 -8.13
CA GLY A 225 -13.61 -19.35 -9.42
C GLY A 225 -12.57 -19.71 -10.47
N LYS A 226 -12.57 -18.92 -11.56
CA LYS A 226 -11.69 -19.05 -12.74
C LYS A 226 -10.94 -17.75 -12.96
N VAL A 227 -9.85 -17.80 -13.74
CA VAL A 227 -9.04 -16.59 -14.05
C VAL A 227 -9.90 -15.52 -14.72
N GLU A 228 -10.89 -15.91 -15.50
CA GLU A 228 -11.82 -15.02 -16.18
C GLU A 228 -13.03 -14.60 -15.32
N ASP A 229 -13.25 -15.21 -14.15
CA ASP A 229 -14.46 -14.99 -13.35
C ASP A 229 -14.29 -15.39 -11.87
N SER A 230 -14.27 -14.38 -11.00
CA SER A 230 -14.39 -14.52 -9.55
C SER A 230 -13.29 -15.36 -8.87
N LEU A 231 -12.06 -15.35 -9.41
CA LEU A 231 -10.90 -16.01 -8.80
C LEU A 231 -10.61 -15.49 -7.37
N GLU A 232 -10.43 -16.42 -6.44
CA GLU A 232 -9.95 -16.21 -5.07
C GLU A 232 -9.00 -17.35 -4.69
N LEU A 233 -7.89 -17.00 -4.03
CA LEU A 233 -6.95 -17.97 -3.46
C LEU A 233 -6.80 -17.70 -1.96
N SER A 234 -7.12 -18.70 -1.13
CA SER A 234 -6.89 -18.64 0.31
C SER A 234 -5.76 -19.56 0.72
N PHE A 235 -4.87 -19.10 1.59
CA PHE A 235 -3.78 -19.87 2.17
C PHE A 235 -3.88 -19.87 3.70
N GLN A 236 -3.29 -20.87 4.35
CA GLN A 236 -3.22 -20.96 5.80
C GLN A 236 -1.79 -20.76 6.29
N GLY A 237 -1.58 -19.86 7.26
CA GLY A 237 -0.28 -19.70 7.92
C GLY A 237 -0.42 -19.23 9.36
N LEU A 238 0.27 -19.88 10.30
CA LEU A 238 0.26 -19.52 11.73
C LEU A 238 -1.15 -19.42 12.36
N ASP A 239 -2.10 -20.26 11.94
CA ASP A 239 -3.53 -20.19 12.30
C ASP A 239 -4.27 -18.94 11.84
N VAL A 240 -3.67 -18.13 10.97
CA VAL A 240 -4.30 -16.99 10.29
C VAL A 240 -4.50 -17.34 8.81
N LYS A 241 -5.68 -17.02 8.28
CA LYS A 241 -5.98 -17.20 6.86
C LYS A 241 -5.49 -15.97 6.09
N LEU A 242 -4.85 -16.20 4.95
CA LEU A 242 -4.55 -15.18 3.96
C LEU A 242 -5.52 -15.36 2.79
N ASP A 243 -6.31 -14.34 2.48
CA ASP A 243 -7.13 -14.31 1.26
C ASP A 243 -6.51 -13.38 0.22
N ILE A 244 -6.40 -13.87 -1.01
CA ILE A 244 -5.99 -13.11 -2.17
C ILE A 244 -7.20 -13.01 -3.11
N PHE A 245 -7.77 -11.81 -3.19
CA PHE A 245 -8.85 -11.49 -4.11
C PHE A 245 -8.30 -10.93 -5.41
N PHE A 246 -8.81 -11.43 -6.54
CA PHE A 246 -8.43 -10.91 -7.84
C PHE A 246 -9.44 -9.86 -8.33
N PHE A 247 -8.92 -8.74 -8.81
CA PHE A 247 -9.69 -7.60 -9.26
C PHE A 247 -9.68 -7.47 -10.78
N TYR A 248 -10.86 -7.22 -11.33
CA TYR A 248 -11.17 -7.14 -12.75
C TYR A 248 -11.53 -5.71 -13.07
N GLU A 249 -10.95 -5.18 -14.14
CA GLU A 249 -11.23 -3.82 -14.60
C GLU A 249 -12.30 -3.83 -15.70
N GLU A 250 -13.37 -3.07 -15.47
CA GLU A 250 -14.36 -2.72 -16.50
C GLU A 250 -14.18 -1.24 -16.89
N THR A 251 -14.99 -0.72 -17.81
CA THR A 251 -14.87 0.66 -18.30
C THR A 251 -14.91 1.68 -17.16
N ASP A 252 -15.93 1.59 -16.31
CA ASP A 252 -16.21 2.61 -15.29
C ASP A 252 -15.92 2.16 -13.86
N VAL A 253 -15.70 0.86 -13.66
CA VAL A 253 -15.60 0.25 -12.33
C VAL A 253 -14.46 -0.77 -12.25
N VAL A 254 -14.14 -1.14 -11.02
CA VAL A 254 -13.34 -2.31 -10.70
C VAL A 254 -14.22 -3.25 -9.88
N TRP A 255 -14.03 -4.57 -10.00
CA TRP A 255 -14.72 -5.51 -9.13
C TRP A 255 -13.85 -6.70 -8.74
N ASN A 256 -14.16 -7.33 -7.61
CA ASN A 256 -13.70 -8.68 -7.27
C ASN A 256 -14.90 -9.59 -7.03
N GLY A 257 -14.67 -10.90 -7.19
CA GLY A 257 -15.70 -11.91 -6.96
C GLY A 257 -15.62 -12.54 -5.57
N GLY A 258 -16.68 -13.25 -5.19
CA GLY A 258 -16.71 -14.16 -4.06
C GLY A 258 -17.59 -15.38 -4.36
N THR A 259 -17.24 -16.54 -3.83
CA THR A 259 -17.98 -17.79 -4.07
C THR A 259 -18.41 -18.45 -2.76
N GLN A 260 -19.70 -18.74 -2.61
CA GLN A 260 -20.22 -19.52 -1.50
C GLN A 260 -20.11 -21.02 -1.80
N ALA A 261 -19.10 -21.68 -1.23
CA ALA A 261 -18.79 -23.09 -1.50
C ALA A 261 -19.98 -24.06 -1.38
N LYS A 262 -20.87 -23.87 -0.39
CA LYS A 262 -22.00 -24.79 -0.14
C LYS A 262 -23.11 -24.73 -1.20
N SER A 263 -23.27 -23.61 -1.89
CA SER A 263 -24.39 -23.36 -2.81
C SER A 263 -23.95 -23.07 -4.24
N GLY A 264 -22.66 -22.83 -4.46
CA GLY A 264 -22.11 -22.33 -5.71
C GLY A 264 -22.52 -20.90 -6.04
N LYS A 265 -23.22 -20.18 -5.14
CA LYS A 265 -23.61 -18.78 -5.38
C LYS A 265 -22.36 -17.90 -5.52
N LYS A 266 -22.40 -17.02 -6.51
CA LYS A 266 -21.37 -16.01 -6.77
C LYS A 266 -21.83 -14.64 -6.30
N PHE A 267 -20.88 -13.84 -5.86
CA PHE A 267 -21.06 -12.45 -5.48
C PHE A 267 -20.06 -11.57 -6.24
N LYS A 268 -20.45 -10.33 -6.51
CA LYS A 268 -19.63 -9.30 -7.16
C LYS A 268 -19.57 -8.08 -6.25
N TYR A 269 -18.36 -7.65 -5.90
CA TYR A 269 -18.10 -6.42 -5.13
C TYR A 269 -17.65 -5.34 -6.09
N VAL A 270 -18.43 -4.27 -6.22
CA VAL A 270 -18.16 -3.21 -7.20
C VAL A 270 -17.51 -2.01 -6.53
N PHE A 271 -16.43 -1.50 -7.09
CA PHE A 271 -15.67 -0.37 -6.59
C PHE A 271 -15.57 0.72 -7.67
N PRO A 272 -15.54 2.00 -7.28
CA PRO A 272 -15.02 3.05 -8.14
C PRO A 272 -13.60 2.72 -8.63
N LYS A 273 -13.21 3.30 -9.76
CA LYS A 273 -11.82 3.20 -10.25
C LYS A 273 -10.84 3.73 -9.22
N PHE A 274 -9.74 3.01 -9.04
CA PHE A 274 -8.64 3.44 -8.20
C PHE A 274 -7.28 3.13 -8.83
N THR A 275 -6.29 3.90 -8.44
CA THR A 275 -4.87 3.66 -8.71
C THR A 275 -4.19 3.12 -7.45
N LEU A 276 -2.92 2.72 -7.54
CA LEU A 276 -2.18 2.18 -6.40
C LEU A 276 -1.11 3.16 -5.91
N CYS A 277 -1.06 3.36 -4.60
CA CYS A 277 -0.08 4.18 -3.90
C CYS A 277 0.70 3.29 -2.93
N TRP A 278 1.97 3.62 -2.70
CA TRP A 278 2.74 3.01 -1.62
C TRP A 278 2.27 3.51 -0.25
N THR A 279 2.45 2.67 0.76
CA THR A 279 2.27 3.00 2.18
C THR A 279 3.15 2.07 3.02
N GLU A 280 3.07 2.23 4.34
CA GLU A 280 3.68 1.36 5.32
C GLU A 280 2.62 0.76 6.24
N LEU A 281 2.65 -0.56 6.43
CA LEU A 281 1.90 -1.24 7.46
C LEU A 281 2.81 -2.24 8.15
N MET A 282 2.94 -2.17 9.47
CA MET A 282 3.71 -3.13 10.26
C MET A 282 5.15 -3.32 9.73
N ASP A 283 5.87 -2.22 9.48
CA ASP A 283 7.24 -2.20 8.95
C ASP A 283 7.39 -2.84 7.55
N LEU A 284 6.32 -2.86 6.76
CA LEU A 284 6.35 -3.35 5.38
C LEU A 284 5.93 -2.24 4.43
N LYS A 285 6.76 -1.95 3.42
CA LYS A 285 6.36 -1.17 2.25
C LYS A 285 5.37 -1.98 1.42
N VAL A 286 4.14 -1.50 1.29
CA VAL A 286 3.05 -2.20 0.60
C VAL A 286 2.16 -1.20 -0.13
N ARG A 287 1.35 -1.65 -1.09
CA ARG A 287 0.42 -0.76 -1.80
C ARG A 287 -0.96 -0.75 -1.16
N VAL A 288 -1.71 0.31 -1.44
CA VAL A 288 -3.12 0.52 -1.13
C VAL A 288 -3.79 1.25 -2.30
N PRO A 289 -5.13 1.19 -2.43
CA PRO A 289 -5.85 2.07 -3.34
C PRO A 289 -5.58 3.55 -2.99
N CYS A 290 -5.11 4.35 -3.95
CA CYS A 290 -4.84 5.78 -3.73
C CYS A 290 -6.11 6.53 -3.34
N GLU A 291 -7.23 6.18 -3.97
CA GLU A 291 -8.58 6.65 -3.69
C GLU A 291 -9.15 5.87 -2.48
N THR A 292 -8.40 5.84 -1.38
CA THR A 292 -8.68 4.96 -0.23
C THR A 292 -10.06 5.20 0.37
N VAL A 293 -10.49 6.46 0.48
CA VAL A 293 -11.82 6.80 1.04
C VAL A 293 -12.91 6.16 0.21
N ASP A 294 -12.87 6.32 -1.11
CA ASP A 294 -13.89 5.78 -2.02
C ASP A 294 -13.90 4.25 -1.99
N TYR A 295 -12.72 3.63 -1.99
CA TYR A 295 -12.57 2.18 -1.86
C TYR A 295 -13.17 1.64 -0.55
N VAL A 296 -12.80 2.24 0.59
CA VAL A 296 -13.28 1.83 1.91
C VAL A 296 -14.76 2.12 2.08
N SER A 297 -15.24 3.28 1.64
CA SER A 297 -16.66 3.65 1.71
C SER A 297 -17.53 2.77 0.82
N ALA A 298 -17.05 2.33 -0.35
CA ALA A 298 -17.76 1.36 -1.17
C ALA A 298 -17.93 0.01 -0.43
N ASN A 299 -16.88 -0.47 0.25
CA ASN A 299 -16.90 -1.79 0.89
C ASN A 299 -17.56 -1.82 2.28
N TYR A 300 -17.54 -0.70 3.02
CA TYR A 300 -17.96 -0.64 4.41
C TYR A 300 -19.05 0.42 4.69
N GLY A 301 -19.45 1.18 3.67
CA GLY A 301 -20.49 2.21 3.79
C GLY A 301 -20.00 3.50 4.46
N PRO A 302 -20.89 4.49 4.66
CA PRO A 302 -20.54 5.79 5.22
C PRO A 302 -20.09 5.73 6.68
N THR A 303 -20.42 4.65 7.39
CA THR A 303 -20.07 4.41 8.79
C THR A 303 -18.84 3.50 8.95
N TRP A 304 -17.98 3.39 7.94
CA TRP A 304 -16.76 2.56 7.96
C TRP A 304 -15.85 2.83 9.17
N ASN A 305 -15.90 4.04 9.72
CA ASN A 305 -15.11 4.45 10.88
C ASN A 305 -15.70 3.98 12.23
N THR A 306 -16.87 3.33 12.23
CA THR A 306 -17.47 2.71 13.41
C THR A 306 -17.14 1.21 13.43
N PRO A 307 -16.58 0.65 14.52
CA PRO A 307 -16.30 -0.77 14.63
C PRO A 307 -17.55 -1.64 14.47
N VAL A 308 -17.48 -2.64 13.59
CA VAL A 308 -18.51 -3.67 13.43
C VAL A 308 -17.84 -5.03 13.64
N LYS A 309 -18.27 -5.78 14.66
CA LYS A 309 -17.71 -7.10 15.02
C LYS A 309 -18.46 -8.28 14.43
N THR A 310 -19.70 -8.06 13.99
CA THR A 310 -20.53 -9.05 13.31
C THR A 310 -20.65 -8.64 11.85
N TRP A 311 -19.94 -9.36 10.98
CA TRP A 311 -19.87 -9.04 9.55
C TRP A 311 -20.19 -10.28 8.72
N ASP A 312 -21.17 -10.16 7.83
CA ASP A 312 -21.48 -11.19 6.84
C ASP A 312 -21.01 -10.72 5.47
N TRP A 313 -19.93 -11.30 4.96
CA TRP A 313 -19.23 -10.86 3.74
C TRP A 313 -20.14 -10.77 2.52
N LYS A 314 -21.21 -11.57 2.44
CA LYS A 314 -22.17 -11.61 1.33
C LYS A 314 -23.38 -10.67 1.46
N SER A 315 -23.54 -9.97 2.59
CA SER A 315 -24.73 -9.12 2.82
C SER A 315 -24.46 -7.80 3.55
N SER A 316 -23.37 -7.71 4.32
CA SER A 316 -22.99 -6.49 5.04
C SER A 316 -22.31 -5.43 4.17
N PRO A 317 -21.41 -5.77 3.22
CA PRO A 317 -20.83 -4.78 2.32
C PRO A 317 -21.90 -4.14 1.44
N PRO A 318 -22.03 -2.81 1.36
CA PRO A 318 -23.07 -2.17 0.56
C PRO A 318 -22.82 -2.27 -0.94
N ASN A 319 -21.60 -2.63 -1.35
CA ASN A 319 -21.22 -2.83 -2.74
C ASN A 319 -21.33 -4.28 -3.23
N VAL A 320 -21.79 -5.22 -2.40
CA VAL A 320 -21.97 -6.62 -2.80
C VAL A 320 -23.25 -6.80 -3.60
N GLN A 321 -23.17 -7.59 -4.66
CA GLN A 321 -24.29 -7.93 -5.54
C GLN A 321 -24.29 -9.43 -5.82
N ASP A 322 -25.48 -10.03 -5.96
CA ASP A 322 -25.60 -11.38 -6.48
C ASP A 322 -25.06 -11.44 -7.92
N ASN A 323 -24.22 -12.43 -8.23
CA ASN A 323 -23.56 -12.59 -9.54
C ASN A 323 -23.87 -13.95 -10.19
N GLY A 324 -25.01 -14.55 -9.84
CA GLY A 324 -25.43 -15.86 -10.34
C GLY A 324 -24.87 -17.05 -9.54
N VAL A 325 -24.81 -18.22 -10.16
CA VAL A 325 -24.43 -19.50 -9.54
C VAL A 325 -23.53 -20.28 -10.49
N TRP A 326 -22.49 -20.91 -9.97
CA TRP A 326 -21.66 -21.84 -10.74
C TRP A 326 -22.47 -23.06 -11.19
N PRO A 327 -22.40 -23.48 -12.48
CA PRO A 327 -23.00 -24.73 -12.91
C PRO A 327 -22.46 -25.91 -12.10
N VAL A 328 -23.33 -26.81 -11.65
CA VAL A 328 -22.95 -27.96 -10.78
C VAL A 328 -21.82 -28.80 -11.38
N ARG A 329 -21.83 -28.98 -12.71
CA ARG A 329 -20.78 -29.72 -13.44
C ARG A 329 -19.37 -29.10 -13.35
N GLU A 330 -19.27 -27.84 -12.92
CA GLU A 330 -17.99 -27.10 -12.80
C GLU A 330 -17.51 -27.02 -11.34
N TRP A 331 -18.28 -27.52 -10.36
CA TRP A 331 -17.97 -27.33 -8.94
C TRP A 331 -16.62 -27.91 -8.54
N ASP A 332 -16.25 -29.08 -9.06
CA ASP A 332 -14.94 -29.70 -8.78
C ASP A 332 -13.75 -28.84 -9.25
N GLU A 333 -13.97 -28.00 -10.26
CA GLU A 333 -12.96 -27.08 -10.79
C GLU A 333 -12.95 -25.75 -10.04
N VAL A 334 -14.12 -25.15 -9.81
CA VAL A 334 -14.26 -23.76 -9.32
C VAL A 334 -14.51 -23.65 -7.82
N ILE A 335 -14.67 -24.76 -7.11
CA ILE A 335 -14.88 -24.81 -5.66
C ILE A 335 -13.96 -25.87 -5.07
N GLN A 336 -12.70 -25.50 -4.85
CA GLN A 336 -11.69 -26.39 -4.28
C GLN A 336 -11.40 -26.01 -2.83
N VAL A 337 -11.62 -26.95 -1.92
CA VAL A 337 -11.36 -26.82 -0.48
C VAL A 337 -10.42 -27.96 -0.08
N TYR A 338 -9.32 -27.63 0.57
CA TYR A 338 -8.21 -28.54 0.89
C TYR A 338 -8.08 -28.81 2.37
#